data_AF-A0AAV1LCJ6-F1
#
_entry.id   AF-A0AAV1LCJ6-F1
#
_cell.length_a   1.000
_cell.length_b   1.000
_cell.length_c   1.000
_cell.angle_alpha   90.00
_cell.angle_beta   90.00
_cell.angle_gamma   90.00
#
_symmetry.space_group_name_H-M   'P 1'
#
loop_
_entity.id
_entity.type
_entity.pdbx_description
1 polymer ?
#
loop_
_entity_poly.entity_id
_entity_poly.type
_entity_poly.pdbx_seq_one_letter_code
_entity_poly.pdbx_strand_id
1 'polypeptide(L)'
;MTRDCIEEEDFWNILFSEDILQIVVQHTNRRLQDMRHKYEKEDRPELKDIDVIELRALIGCLLLTAIFKSNKEDTASLFATDVKGREIFRCSF
;
A
#
# COMPACT_ATOMS: atom_id res chain seq x y z
N MET A 1 29.12 14.18 19.97
CA MET A 1 27.91 14.26 19.15
C MET A 1 27.11 13.01 19.41
N THR A 2 26.18 13.09 20.35
CA THR A 2 25.18 12.06 20.61
C THR A 2 24.35 11.93 19.33
N ARG A 3 24.30 10.73 18.74
CA ARG A 3 23.27 10.41 17.75
C ARG A 3 21.96 10.43 18.52
N ASP A 4 21.17 11.47 18.36
CA ASP A 4 19.80 11.47 18.87
C ASP A 4 19.11 10.25 18.27
N CYS A 5 18.47 9.46 19.14
CA CYS A 5 17.76 8.25 18.76
C CYS A 5 16.61 8.67 17.83
N ILE A 6 16.75 8.41 16.54
CA ILE A 6 15.68 8.60 15.56
C ILE A 6 14.52 7.71 16.01
N GLU A 7 13.36 8.29 16.33
CA GLU A 7 12.16 7.50 16.62
C GLU A 7 11.75 6.73 15.36
N GLU A 8 11.11 5.57 15.50
CA GLU A 8 10.82 4.70 14.35
C GLU A 8 9.98 5.41 13.26
N GLU A 9 9.12 6.35 13.67
CA GLU A 9 8.31 7.18 12.78
C GLU A 9 9.16 8.17 11.96
N ASP A 10 10.23 8.71 12.55
CA ASP A 10 11.15 9.60 11.86
C ASP A 10 11.92 8.85 10.76
N PHE A 11 12.26 7.58 10.97
CA PHE A 11 12.92 6.78 9.94
C PHE A 11 12.01 6.54 8.73
N TRP A 12 10.72 6.26 8.97
CA TRP A 12 9.74 6.10 7.89
C TRP A 12 9.60 7.36 7.06
N ASN A 13 9.56 8.53 7.70
CA ASN A 13 9.46 9.80 7.00
C ASN A 13 10.75 10.17 6.25
N ILE A 14 11.91 9.69 6.70
CA ILE A 14 13.18 9.82 5.94
C ILE A 14 13.16 8.94 4.69
N LEU A 15 12.72 7.68 4.81
CA LEU A 15 12.71 6.73 3.70
C LEU A 15 11.60 7.02 2.69
N PHE A 16 10.43 7.45 3.19
CA PHE A 16 9.24 7.78 2.43
C PHE A 16 8.76 9.18 2.80
N SER A 17 9.53 10.18 2.36
CA SER A 17 9.13 11.58 2.53
C SER A 17 7.76 11.87 1.90
N GLU A 18 7.07 12.86 2.45
CA GLU A 18 5.75 13.27 1.96
C GLU A 18 5.78 13.61 0.46
N ASP A 19 6.83 14.28 -0.02
CA ASP A 19 7.00 14.61 -1.44
C ASP A 19 7.03 13.36 -2.33
N ILE A 20 7.75 12.31 -1.90
CA ILE A 20 7.81 11.04 -2.64
C ILE A 20 6.42 10.39 -2.69
N LEU A 21 5.72 10.35 -1.56
CA LEU A 21 4.38 9.76 -1.48
C LEU A 21 3.39 10.51 -2.37
N GLN A 22 3.42 11.84 -2.36
CA GLN A 22 2.58 12.68 -3.19
C GLN A 22 2.86 12.48 -4.70
N ILE A 23 4.13 12.35 -5.10
CA ILE A 23 4.49 12.03 -6.49
C ILE A 23 3.89 10.68 -6.90
N VAL A 24 4.01 9.65 -6.07
CA VAL A 24 3.46 8.32 -6.35
C VAL A 24 1.94 8.38 -6.48
N VAL A 25 1.25 9.04 -5.53
CA VAL A 25 -0.20 9.23 -5.58
C VAL A 25 -0.62 9.95 -6.85
N GLN A 26 0.03 11.08 -7.19
CA GLN A 26 -0.29 11.88 -8.37
C GLN A 26 -0.20 11.07 -9.66
N HIS A 27 0.89 10.33 -9.85
CA HIS A 27 1.10 9.53 -11.05
C HIS A 27 0.20 8.29 -11.09
N THR A 28 -0.11 7.68 -9.94
CA THR A 28 -1.02 6.55 -9.83
C THR A 28 -2.45 6.97 -10.18
N ASN A 29 -2.93 8.09 -9.64
CA ASN A 29 -4.27 8.62 -9.94
C ASN A 29 -4.40 9.03 -11.40
N ARG A 30 -3.37 9.66 -11.99
CA ARG A 30 -3.35 9.92 -13.44
C ARG A 30 -3.52 8.63 -14.25
N ARG A 31 -2.80 7.56 -13.87
CA ARG A 31 -2.90 6.27 -14.55
C ARG A 31 -4.29 5.64 -14.37
N LEU A 32 -4.88 5.73 -13.18
CA LEU A 32 -6.23 5.23 -12.90
C LEU A 32 -7.27 5.96 -13.75
N GLN A 33 -7.17 7.28 -13.88
CA GLN A 33 -8.03 8.08 -14.78
C GLN A 33 -7.94 7.60 -16.23
N ASP A 34 -6.73 7.37 -16.75
CA ASP A 34 -6.54 6.84 -18.11
C ASP A 34 -7.11 5.42 -18.30
N MET A 35 -7.18 4.64 -17.22
CA MET A 35 -7.64 3.25 -17.24
C MET A 35 -9.16 3.13 -17.02
N ARG A 36 -9.78 3.98 -16.20
CA ARG A 36 -11.22 3.94 -15.86
C ARG A 36 -12.10 3.79 -17.09
N HIS A 37 -11.86 4.61 -18.10
CA HIS A 37 -12.63 4.64 -19.35
C HIS A 37 -12.57 3.36 -20.19
N LYS A 38 -11.69 2.41 -19.84
CA LYS A 38 -11.58 1.11 -20.51
C LYS A 38 -12.49 0.05 -19.90
N TYR A 39 -13.12 0.33 -18.76
CA TYR A 39 -13.97 -0.61 -18.05
C TYR A 39 -15.44 -0.22 -18.20
N GLU A 40 -16.32 -1.21 -18.39
CA GLU A 40 -17.78 -0.99 -18.51
C GLU A 40 -18.39 -0.31 -17.26
N LYS A 41 -17.77 -0.51 -16.10
CA LYS A 41 -18.15 0.12 -14.84
C LYS A 41 -16.96 0.92 -14.33
N GLU A 42 -16.98 2.23 -14.57
CA GLU A 42 -15.90 3.13 -14.17
C GLU A 42 -15.91 3.41 -12.65
N ASP A 43 -17.01 3.12 -11.95
CA ASP A 43 -17.25 3.45 -10.53
C ASP A 43 -16.80 2.36 -9.55
N ARG A 44 -16.16 1.29 -10.04
CA ARG A 44 -15.68 0.19 -9.21
C ARG A 44 -14.70 0.70 -8.13
N PRO A 45 -14.78 0.19 -6.89
CA PRO A 45 -13.87 0.60 -5.81
C PRO A 45 -12.39 0.51 -6.20
N GLU A 46 -11.98 -0.56 -6.90
CA GLU A 46 -10.61 -0.78 -7.32
C GLU A 46 -10.11 0.19 -8.41
N LEU A 47 -11.00 0.99 -9.00
CA LEU A 47 -10.65 2.00 -10.00
C LEU A 47 -10.59 3.41 -9.42
N LYS A 48 -11.00 3.63 -8.16
CA LYS A 48 -11.03 4.96 -7.53
C LYS A 48 -9.62 5.52 -7.28
N ASP A 49 -9.55 6.85 -7.15
CA ASP A 49 -8.29 7.54 -6.88
C ASP A 49 -7.84 7.14 -5.48
N ILE A 50 -6.53 6.96 -5.32
CA ILE A 50 -5.92 6.65 -4.03
C ILE A 50 -5.48 7.93 -3.31
N ASP A 51 -5.40 7.85 -1.99
CA ASP A 51 -4.74 8.87 -1.17
C ASP A 51 -3.41 8.38 -0.56
N VAL A 52 -2.74 9.27 0.18
CA VAL A 52 -1.47 8.94 0.85
C VAL A 52 -1.66 7.92 1.99
N ILE A 53 -2.83 7.88 2.62
CA ILE A 53 -3.13 6.94 3.71
C ILE A 53 -3.18 5.52 3.13
N GLU A 54 -3.90 5.34 2.02
CA GLU A 54 -3.97 4.06 1.28
C GLU A 54 -2.61 3.65 0.74
N LEU A 55 -1.80 4.59 0.25
CA LEU A 55 -0.43 4.30 -0.18
C LEU A 55 0.46 3.84 0.99
N ARG A 56 0.36 4.50 2.16
CA ARG A 56 1.08 4.09 3.37
C ARG A 56 0.62 2.72 3.86
N ALA A 57 -0.68 2.44 3.82
CA ALA A 57 -1.23 1.13 4.13
C ALA A 57 -0.67 0.04 3.19
N LEU A 58 -0.60 0.31 1.89
CA LEU A 58 0.00 -0.61 0.91
C LEU A 58 1.48 -0.89 1.22
N ILE A 59 2.28 0.14 1.53
CA ILE A 59 3.69 -0.03 1.93
C ILE A 59 3.80 -0.87 3.20
N GLY A 60 2.91 -0.66 4.17
CA GLY A 60 2.80 -1.49 5.36
C GLY A 60 2.52 -2.96 5.03
N CYS A 61 1.56 -3.23 4.14
CA CYS A 61 1.29 -4.58 3.65
C CYS A 61 2.53 -5.21 3.01
N LEU A 62 3.24 -4.48 2.15
CA LEU A 62 4.47 -4.96 1.51
C LEU A 62 5.54 -5.33 2.54
N LEU A 63 5.72 -4.52 3.59
CA LEU A 63 6.63 -4.84 4.67
C LEU A 63 6.20 -6.11 5.43
N LEU A 64 4.90 -6.25 5.72
CA LEU A 64 4.37 -7.46 6.36
C LEU A 64 4.62 -8.72 5.51
N THR A 65 4.52 -8.64 4.18
CA THR A 65 4.86 -9.79 3.32
C THR A 65 6.32 -10.22 3.47
N ALA A 66 7.24 -9.27 3.66
CA ALA A 66 8.64 -9.55 3.90
C ALA A 66 8.86 -10.20 5.28
N ILE A 67 8.21 -9.66 6.32
CA ILE A 67 8.29 -10.17 7.70
C ILE A 67 7.78 -11.62 7.78
N PHE A 68 6.63 -11.90 7.15
CA PHE A 68 6.04 -13.24 7.15
C PHE A 68 6.65 -14.19 6.12
N LYS A 69 7.62 -13.74 5.32
CA LYS A 69 8.22 -14.50 4.20
C LYS A 69 7.17 -14.97 3.18
N SER A 70 6.10 -14.19 3.02
CA SER A 70 5.00 -14.43 2.09
C SER A 70 5.15 -13.64 0.78
N ASN A 71 6.35 -13.14 0.47
CA ASN A 71 6.64 -12.37 -0.75
C ASN A 71 6.49 -13.18 -2.06
N LYS A 72 6.44 -14.51 -1.98
CA LYS A 72 6.18 -15.43 -3.10
C LYS A 72 4.80 -16.09 -3.01
N GLU A 73 4.01 -15.70 -2.01
CA GLU A 73 2.67 -16.21 -1.82
C GLU A 73 1.72 -15.54 -2.82
N ASP A 74 0.74 -16.30 -3.31
CA ASP A 74 -0.28 -15.76 -4.20
C ASP A 74 -1.16 -14.74 -3.45
N THR A 75 -1.56 -13.67 -4.14
CA THR A 75 -2.39 -12.62 -3.53
C THR A 75 -3.75 -13.15 -3.09
N ALA A 76 -4.35 -14.11 -3.80
CA ALA A 76 -5.63 -14.68 -3.37
C ALA A 76 -5.48 -15.51 -2.08
N SER A 77 -4.30 -16.13 -1.86
CA SER A 77 -3.97 -16.82 -0.61
C SER A 77 -3.73 -15.83 0.54
N LEU A 78 -2.96 -14.76 0.28
CA LEU A 78 -2.67 -13.71 1.26
C LEU A 78 -3.94 -13.08 1.84
N PHE A 79 -4.93 -12.82 0.98
CA PHE A 79 -6.20 -12.19 1.33
C PHE A 79 -7.35 -13.21 1.45
N ALA A 80 -7.06 -14.51 1.58
CA ALA A 80 -8.08 -15.53 1.71
C ALA A 80 -8.91 -15.33 2.99
N THR A 81 -10.20 -15.65 2.91
CA THR A 81 -11.13 -15.64 4.05
C THR A 81 -11.19 -16.98 4.77
N ASP A 82 -10.48 -17.98 4.27
CA ASP A 82 -10.41 -19.31 4.87
C ASP A 82 -9.37 -19.36 6.00
N VAL A 83 -9.23 -20.54 6.61
CA VAL A 83 -8.31 -20.76 7.74
C VAL A 83 -6.83 -20.58 7.34
N LYS A 84 -6.52 -20.42 6.05
CA LYS A 84 -5.15 -20.29 5.54
C LYS A 84 -4.73 -18.84 5.32
N GLY A 85 -5.69 -17.94 5.13
CA GLY A 85 -5.42 -16.52 5.00
C GLY A 85 -4.92 -15.87 6.29
N ARG A 86 -4.13 -14.80 6.15
CA ARG A 86 -3.68 -13.99 7.29
C ARG A 86 -4.57 -12.76 7.43
N GLU A 87 -5.38 -12.73 8.48
CA GLU A 87 -6.37 -11.66 8.72
C GLU A 87 -5.76 -10.25 8.71
N ILE A 88 -4.52 -10.10 9.16
CA ILE A 88 -3.82 -8.79 9.21
C ILE A 88 -3.79 -8.08 7.85
N PHE A 89 -3.67 -8.82 6.73
CA PHE A 89 -3.67 -8.21 5.41
C PHE A 89 -5.05 -7.67 5.03
N ARG A 90 -6.11 -8.37 5.42
CA ARG A 90 -7.50 -7.96 5.15
C ARG A 90 -7.95 -6.77 5.99
N CYS A 91 -7.35 -6.55 7.15
CA CYS A 91 -7.67 -5.42 8.02
C CYS A 91 -6.99 -4.10 7.61
N SER A 92 -6.24 -4.08 6.50
CA SER A 92 -5.44 -2.92 6.08
C SER A 92 -6.16 -1.96 5.12
N PHE A 93 -7.34 -2.33 4.59
CA PHE A 93 -8.10 -1.59 3.57
C PHE A 93 -9.60 -1.55 3.90
#